data_AF-W4ULW4-F1
#
_entry.id   AF-W4ULW4-F1
#
_cell.length_a   1.000
_cell.length_b   1.000
_cell.length_c   1.000
_cell.angle_alpha   90.00
_cell.angle_beta   90.00
_cell.angle_gamma   90.00
#
_symmetry.space_group_name_H-M   'P 1'
#
loop_
_entity.id
_entity.type
_entity.pdbx_description
1 polymer ?
#
loop_
_entity_poly.entity_id
_entity_poly.type
_entity_poly.pdbx_seq_one_letter_code
_entity_poly.pdbx_strand_id
1 'polypeptide(L)'
;MTNWETFGKNVILLAAAILVFRRKALLCRFITEKMQWVVSLYTFLYVFALAFYCYYSLPLLDFRPYKIGQNILKGMTIPEGAKPSVYESIFILEKNGQKQEFTLENYPDSTWTFIDTKTSLKEKGYEPPIHDFSMISVTTGEDLTEDVLTDVGYTFLLVAHRIEEADDSNIDLINEIYDYSVEHKYKFYCLTSSPEEQIELWKDKTGAEYPFCQMDDIALKTMVRSNPGLMLIKNGTILNKWSDENIPDEYVLTDKLDKLDLGKQKPVSDARTIGYVFLWFIVPLLLVLSVDVLIVRRSDRRKAGLKKLGDSGPREEEKED
;
A
#
# COMPACT_ATOMS: atom_id res chain seq x y z
N MET A 1 -1.24 5.08 19.52
CA MET A 1 0.05 5.07 20.22
C MET A 1 0.41 6.52 20.53
N THR A 2 0.55 6.86 21.80
CA THR A 2 1.01 8.21 22.18
C THR A 2 2.51 8.37 21.87
N ASN A 3 2.97 9.59 21.66
CA ASN A 3 4.39 9.86 21.39
C ASN A 3 5.31 9.34 22.52
N TRP A 4 4.81 9.37 23.76
CA TRP A 4 5.53 8.90 24.94
C TRP A 4 5.64 7.38 25.02
N GLU A 5 4.60 6.65 24.63
CA GLU A 5 4.66 5.18 24.49
C GLU A 5 5.72 4.76 23.47
N THR A 6 5.79 5.47 22.33
CA THR A 6 6.76 5.18 21.26
C THR A 6 8.18 5.46 21.73
N PHE A 7 8.39 6.57 22.43
CA PHE A 7 9.68 6.90 23.04
C PHE A 7 10.12 5.84 24.06
N GLY A 8 9.25 5.47 25.00
CA GLY A 8 9.55 4.46 26.02
C GLY A 8 9.91 3.10 25.42
N LYS A 9 9.15 2.65 24.42
CA LYS A 9 9.47 1.43 23.65
C LYS A 9 10.87 1.50 23.04
N ASN A 10 11.22 2.61 22.40
CA ASN A 10 12.52 2.77 21.76
C ASN A 10 13.69 2.77 22.77
N VAL A 11 13.50 3.37 23.95
CA VAL A 11 14.50 3.33 25.02
C VAL A 11 14.73 1.91 25.53
N ILE A 12 13.66 1.13 25.72
CA ILE A 12 13.77 -0.28 26.14
C ILE A 12 14.48 -1.11 25.07
N LEU A 13 14.09 -0.95 23.80
CA LEU A 13 14.73 -1.63 22.68
C LEU A 13 16.21 -1.26 22.54
N LEU A 14 16.55 0.01 22.74
CA LEU A 14 17.93 0.49 22.73
C LEU A 14 18.74 -0.12 23.88
N ALA A 15 18.20 -0.18 25.09
CA ALA A 15 18.86 -0.81 26.22
C ALA A 15 19.09 -2.31 25.97
N ALA A 16 18.10 -3.02 25.41
CA ALA A 16 18.24 -4.41 25.00
C ALA A 16 19.32 -4.58 23.93
N ALA A 17 19.36 -3.72 22.92
CA ALA A 17 20.38 -3.73 21.86
C ALA A 17 21.79 -3.50 22.43
N ILE A 18 21.96 -2.55 23.36
CA ILE A 18 23.24 -2.28 24.05
C ILE A 18 23.69 -3.51 24.86
N LEU A 19 22.76 -4.17 25.57
CA LEU A 19 23.07 -5.38 26.34
C LEU A 19 23.55 -6.52 25.43
N VAL A 20 22.85 -6.76 24.32
CA VAL A 20 23.22 -7.77 23.32
C VAL A 20 24.58 -7.46 22.69
N PHE A 21 24.83 -6.18 22.35
CA PHE A 21 26.11 -5.75 21.78
C PHE A 21 27.28 -5.95 22.76
N ARG A 22 27.09 -5.60 24.04
CA ARG A 22 28.11 -5.83 25.09
C ARG A 22 28.36 -7.32 25.35
N ARG A 23 27.32 -8.15 25.29
CA ARG A 23 27.41 -9.61 25.51
C ARG A 23 27.55 -10.42 24.21
N LYS A 24 28.05 -9.81 23.13
CA LYS A 24 28.20 -10.46 21.82
C LYS A 24 28.99 -11.78 21.83
N ALA A 25 29.92 -11.94 22.77
CA ALA A 25 30.72 -13.16 22.92
C ALA A 25 29.93 -14.37 23.42
N LEU A 26 28.77 -14.15 24.08
CA LEU A 26 27.89 -15.22 24.56
C LEU A 26 26.90 -15.68 23.48
N LEU A 27 26.85 -15.01 22.33
CA LEU A 27 25.94 -15.35 21.25
C LEU A 27 26.49 -16.49 20.40
N CYS A 28 25.66 -17.53 20.19
CA CYS A 28 25.97 -18.57 19.24
C CYS A 28 25.94 -18.01 17.81
N ARG A 29 27.09 -18.04 17.14
CA ARG A 29 27.20 -17.64 15.74
C ARG A 29 26.66 -18.76 14.85
N PHE A 30 25.51 -18.50 14.24
CA PHE A 30 24.91 -19.36 13.22
C PHE A 30 25.69 -19.34 11.90
N ILE A 31 26.31 -18.19 11.58
CA ILE A 31 27.11 -17.95 10.36
C ILE A 31 28.57 -17.67 10.76
N THR A 32 29.51 -18.25 10.02
CA THR A 32 30.96 -18.01 10.18
C THR A 32 31.33 -16.61 9.72
N GLU A 33 32.36 -15.99 10.33
CA GLU A 33 32.82 -14.62 10.02
C GLU A 33 33.02 -14.36 8.51
N LYS A 34 33.54 -15.35 7.79
CA LYS A 34 33.82 -15.26 6.34
C LYS A 34 32.56 -15.16 5.49
N MET A 35 31.41 -15.62 5.97
CA MET A 35 30.14 -15.62 5.23
C MET A 35 29.15 -14.56 5.73
N GLN A 36 29.45 -13.89 6.87
CA GLN A 36 28.58 -12.85 7.40
C GLN A 36 28.36 -11.71 6.40
N TRP A 37 29.39 -11.30 5.67
CA TRP A 37 29.27 -10.22 4.68
C TRP A 37 28.36 -10.61 3.50
N VAL A 38 28.38 -11.88 3.05
CA VAL A 38 27.53 -12.38 1.96
C VAL A 38 26.07 -12.32 2.38
N VAL A 39 25.76 -12.81 3.58
CA VAL A 39 24.39 -12.79 4.10
C VAL A 39 23.88 -11.36 4.31
N SER A 40 24.72 -10.47 4.84
CA SER A 40 24.38 -9.05 4.98
C SER A 40 24.12 -8.39 3.63
N LEU A 41 24.98 -8.62 2.63
CA LEU A 41 24.82 -8.07 1.28
C LEU A 41 23.56 -8.60 0.60
N TYR A 42 23.31 -9.90 0.68
CA TYR A 42 22.08 -10.51 0.14
C TYR A 42 20.83 -9.90 0.79
N THR A 43 20.83 -9.76 2.13
CA THR A 43 19.70 -9.17 2.85
C THR A 43 19.44 -7.73 2.42
N PHE A 44 20.52 -6.95 2.27
CA PHE A 44 20.45 -5.59 1.77
C PHE A 44 19.86 -5.55 0.36
N LEU A 45 20.42 -6.31 -0.60
CA LEU A 45 19.93 -6.36 -1.98
C LEU A 45 18.48 -6.83 -2.07
N TYR A 46 18.09 -7.81 -1.25
CA TYR A 46 16.71 -8.29 -1.20
C TYR A 46 15.72 -7.20 -0.78
N VAL A 47 16.04 -6.44 0.26
CA VAL A 47 15.21 -5.32 0.73
C VAL A 47 15.09 -4.25 -0.36
N PHE A 48 16.19 -3.90 -1.02
CA PHE A 48 16.17 -2.93 -2.13
C PHE A 48 15.36 -3.44 -3.32
N ALA A 49 15.54 -4.70 -3.73
CA ALA A 49 14.78 -5.30 -4.82
C ALA A 49 13.27 -5.26 -4.53
N LEU A 50 12.87 -5.60 -3.30
CA LEU A 50 11.46 -5.53 -2.90
C LEU A 50 10.94 -4.09 -2.85
N ALA A 51 11.76 -3.14 -2.39
CA ALA A 51 11.41 -1.72 -2.39
C ALA A 51 11.21 -1.18 -3.81
N PHE A 52 12.11 -1.48 -4.74
CA PHE A 52 11.99 -1.09 -6.15
C PHE A 52 10.79 -1.78 -6.81
N TYR A 53 10.55 -3.06 -6.53
CA TYR A 53 9.36 -3.76 -7.03
C TYR A 53 8.08 -3.05 -6.57
N CYS A 54 7.95 -2.73 -5.28
CA CYS A 54 6.79 -2.01 -4.75
C CYS A 54 6.72 -0.53 -5.16
N TYR A 55 7.80 0.02 -5.74
CA TYR A 55 7.83 1.37 -6.28
C TYR A 55 7.24 1.41 -7.70
N TYR A 56 7.65 0.46 -8.57
CA TYR A 56 7.17 0.39 -9.96
C TYR A 56 5.86 -0.40 -10.12
N SER A 57 5.53 -1.28 -9.18
CA SER A 57 4.32 -2.10 -9.21
C SER A 57 3.42 -1.81 -8.02
N LEU A 58 2.17 -2.27 -8.10
CA LEU A 58 1.26 -2.18 -6.96
C LEU A 58 1.83 -2.93 -5.74
N PRO A 59 1.55 -2.44 -4.51
CA PRO A 59 1.99 -3.10 -3.29
C PRO A 59 1.57 -4.57 -3.25
N LEU A 60 2.51 -5.44 -2.85
CA LEU A 60 2.26 -6.89 -2.74
C LEU A 60 1.09 -7.24 -1.81
N LEU A 61 0.85 -6.40 -0.80
CA LEU A 61 -0.26 -6.51 0.13
C LEU A 61 -1.05 -5.20 0.11
N ASP A 62 -2.34 -5.30 -0.21
CA ASP A 62 -3.25 -4.15 -0.20
C ASP A 62 -4.19 -4.24 1.00
N PHE A 63 -3.92 -3.42 2.03
CA PHE A 63 -4.74 -3.32 3.22
C PHE A 63 -5.87 -2.30 3.11
N ARG A 64 -5.98 -1.63 1.95
CA ARG A 64 -6.96 -0.56 1.74
C ARG A 64 -8.35 -1.14 1.48
N PRO A 65 -9.40 -0.33 1.67
CA PRO A 65 -10.77 -0.73 1.40
C PRO A 65 -11.01 -1.20 -0.05
N TYR A 66 -10.23 -0.69 -1.01
CA TYR A 66 -10.31 -1.01 -2.44
C TYR A 66 -9.41 -2.16 -2.90
N LYS A 67 -9.13 -3.15 -2.03
CA LYS A 67 -8.37 -4.33 -2.45
C LYS A 67 -9.20 -5.24 -3.36
N ILE A 68 -8.51 -6.04 -4.17
CA ILE A 68 -9.15 -7.00 -5.08
C ILE A 68 -10.10 -7.93 -4.29
N GLY A 69 -11.31 -8.14 -4.83
CA GLY A 69 -12.37 -8.94 -4.24
C GLY A 69 -13.33 -8.18 -3.31
N GLN A 70 -13.05 -6.91 -2.98
CA GLN A 70 -14.00 -6.09 -2.22
C GLN A 70 -15.10 -5.54 -3.13
N ASN A 71 -16.28 -5.39 -2.56
CA ASN A 71 -17.41 -4.74 -3.21
C ASN A 71 -17.55 -3.31 -2.67
N ILE A 72 -17.41 -2.33 -3.55
CA ILE A 72 -17.37 -0.90 -3.22
C ILE A 72 -18.69 -0.48 -2.58
N LEU A 73 -19.82 -0.84 -3.19
CA LEU A 73 -21.15 -0.52 -2.68
C LEU A 73 -21.38 -1.08 -1.27
N LYS A 74 -21.02 -2.35 -1.03
CA LYS A 74 -21.08 -2.94 0.33
C LYS A 74 -20.12 -2.26 1.30
N GLY A 75 -18.97 -1.79 0.83
CA GLY A 75 -18.01 -1.04 1.62
C GLY A 75 -18.49 0.37 2.01
N MET A 76 -19.49 0.90 1.30
CA MET A 76 -20.15 2.17 1.59
C MET A 76 -21.33 2.05 2.56
N THR A 77 -21.92 0.86 2.67
CA THR A 77 -23.07 0.65 3.55
C THR A 77 -22.66 0.54 5.02
N ILE A 78 -23.40 1.20 5.90
CA ILE A 78 -23.30 1.02 7.35
C ILE A 78 -24.07 -0.26 7.72
N PRO A 79 -23.44 -1.24 8.40
CA PRO A 79 -24.12 -2.46 8.84
C PRO A 79 -25.30 -2.17 9.78
N GLU A 80 -26.36 -2.97 9.67
CA GLU A 80 -27.51 -2.86 10.58
C GLU A 80 -27.07 -2.99 12.05
N GLY A 81 -27.47 -2.03 12.89
CA GLY A 81 -27.12 -1.97 14.31
C GLY A 81 -25.83 -1.23 14.66
N ALA A 82 -25.05 -0.80 13.66
CA ALA A 82 -23.91 0.08 13.89
C ALA A 82 -24.39 1.52 14.19
N LYS A 83 -23.91 2.10 15.28
CA LYS A 83 -24.29 3.47 15.66
C LYS A 83 -23.60 4.49 14.74
N PRO A 84 -24.32 5.48 14.17
CA PRO A 84 -23.68 6.57 13.44
C PRO A 84 -22.89 7.48 14.40
N SER A 85 -21.97 8.26 13.84
CA SER A 85 -21.23 9.26 14.60
C SER A 85 -22.18 10.32 15.17
N VAL A 86 -22.05 10.59 16.46
CA VAL A 86 -22.83 11.62 17.14
C VAL A 86 -22.00 12.89 17.20
N TYR A 87 -22.48 13.91 16.51
CA TYR A 87 -21.91 15.24 16.53
C TYR A 87 -22.66 16.13 17.53
N GLU A 88 -21.92 17.01 18.20
CA GLU A 88 -22.47 18.02 19.09
C GLU A 88 -22.14 19.41 18.54
N SER A 89 -23.16 20.26 18.44
CA SER A 89 -23.01 21.64 18.03
C SER A 89 -22.56 22.49 19.23
N ILE A 90 -21.36 23.03 19.14
CA ILE A 90 -20.76 23.98 20.08
C ILE A 90 -20.98 25.39 19.53
N PHE A 91 -21.78 26.18 20.23
CA PHE A 91 -22.06 27.58 19.92
C PHE A 91 -21.03 28.47 20.61
N ILE A 92 -20.38 29.34 19.85
CA ILE A 92 -19.49 30.38 20.36
C ILE A 92 -20.34 31.64 20.53
N LEU A 93 -20.58 32.04 21.78
CA LEU A 93 -21.32 33.26 22.11
C LEU A 93 -20.42 34.27 22.84
N GLU A 94 -20.75 35.55 22.73
CA GLU A 94 -20.02 36.65 23.36
C GLU A 94 -20.91 37.50 24.26
N LYS A 95 -20.36 37.86 25.43
CA LYS A 95 -20.95 38.81 26.37
C LYS A 95 -19.85 39.67 26.97
N ASN A 96 -20.02 41.00 26.92
CA ASN A 96 -19.04 41.98 27.41
C ASN A 96 -17.61 41.79 26.86
N GLY A 97 -17.48 41.37 25.59
CA GLY A 97 -16.19 41.14 24.94
C GLY A 97 -15.47 39.83 25.33
N GLN A 98 -16.10 38.95 26.12
CA GLN A 98 -15.60 37.60 26.37
C GLN A 98 -16.36 36.57 25.53
N LYS A 99 -15.64 35.76 24.76
CA LYS A 99 -16.17 34.66 23.96
C LYS A 99 -16.13 33.35 24.75
N GLN A 100 -17.23 32.61 24.74
CA GLN A 100 -17.33 31.33 25.44
C GLN A 100 -18.11 30.31 24.59
N GLU A 101 -17.73 29.04 24.75
CA GLU A 101 -18.32 27.90 24.06
C GLU A 101 -19.46 27.29 24.90
N PHE A 102 -20.60 27.05 24.26
CA PHE A 102 -21.80 26.49 24.87
C PHE A 102 -22.37 25.36 24.01
N THR A 103 -22.96 24.35 24.62
CA THR A 103 -23.72 23.31 23.92
C THR A 103 -25.22 23.61 24.00
N LEU A 104 -26.05 22.85 23.27
CA LEU A 104 -27.52 22.93 23.41
C LEU A 104 -27.99 22.65 24.84
N GLU A 105 -27.29 21.79 25.57
CA GLU A 105 -27.64 21.43 26.96
C GLU A 105 -27.34 22.55 27.96
N ASN A 106 -26.36 23.41 27.65
CA ASN A 106 -25.93 24.52 28.50
C ASN A 106 -26.06 25.86 27.75
N TYR A 107 -27.09 26.03 26.93
CA TYR A 107 -27.26 27.24 26.14
C TYR A 107 -27.60 28.44 27.04
N PRO A 108 -26.90 29.58 26.92
CA PRO A 108 -27.07 30.71 27.84
C PRO A 108 -28.34 31.53 27.55
N ASP A 109 -28.65 32.47 28.42
CA ASP A 109 -29.78 33.39 28.26
C ASP A 109 -29.59 34.40 27.10
N SER A 110 -30.62 35.18 26.81
CA SER A 110 -30.65 36.18 25.72
C SER A 110 -29.70 37.37 25.90
N THR A 111 -28.86 37.38 26.95
CA THR A 111 -27.85 38.45 27.16
C THR A 111 -26.54 38.18 26.42
N TRP A 112 -26.41 37.01 25.77
CA TRP A 112 -25.26 36.61 24.98
C TRP A 112 -25.54 36.76 23.49
N THR A 113 -24.54 37.20 22.73
CA THR A 113 -24.62 37.40 21.27
C THR A 113 -23.97 36.23 20.56
N PHE A 114 -24.67 35.61 19.61
CA PHE A 114 -24.13 34.50 18.82
C PHE A 114 -23.05 35.01 17.84
N ILE A 115 -21.91 34.29 17.78
CA ILE A 115 -20.81 34.58 16.84
C ILE A 115 -20.70 33.49 15.79
N ASP A 116 -20.57 32.23 16.23
CA ASP A 116 -20.22 31.11 15.34
C ASP A 116 -20.67 29.77 15.93
N THR A 117 -20.77 28.74 15.10
CA THR A 117 -21.05 27.36 15.52
C THR A 117 -19.96 26.44 15.01
N LYS A 118 -19.34 25.69 15.93
CA LYS A 118 -18.44 24.59 15.61
C LYS A 118 -19.13 23.27 15.85
N THR A 119 -18.97 22.35 14.92
CA THR A 119 -19.44 20.97 15.11
C THR A 119 -18.27 20.15 15.67
N SER A 120 -18.46 19.53 16.83
CA SER A 120 -17.47 18.65 17.46
C SER A 120 -17.98 17.21 17.48
N LEU A 121 -17.10 16.24 17.24
CA LEU A 121 -17.45 14.83 17.30
C LEU A 121 -17.54 14.38 18.77
N LYS A 122 -18.76 14.17 19.28
CA LYS A 122 -19.01 13.76 20.68
C LYS A 122 -18.75 12.27 20.87
N GLU A 123 -19.24 11.44 19.94
CA GLU A 123 -19.01 10.00 19.94
C GLU A 123 -18.71 9.52 18.52
N LYS A 124 -17.53 8.93 18.29
CA LYS A 124 -17.18 8.34 17.00
C LYS A 124 -17.98 7.05 16.81
N GLY A 125 -18.92 7.09 15.86
CA GLY A 125 -19.69 5.93 15.46
C GLY A 125 -18.96 5.07 14.44
N TYR A 126 -19.68 4.12 13.85
CA TYR A 126 -19.17 3.32 12.73
C TYR A 126 -19.11 4.18 11.48
N GLU A 127 -17.93 4.23 10.88
CA GLU A 127 -17.64 4.91 9.63
C GLU A 127 -17.37 3.83 8.58
N PRO A 128 -18.11 3.81 7.45
CA PRO A 128 -17.87 2.85 6.38
C PRO A 128 -16.41 2.88 5.91
N PRO A 129 -15.80 1.71 5.65
CA PRO A 129 -14.46 1.65 5.09
C PRO A 129 -14.29 2.48 3.81
N ILE A 130 -15.36 2.59 3.01
CA ILE A 130 -15.41 3.43 1.81
C ILE A 130 -16.49 4.49 2.04
N HIS A 131 -16.12 5.76 2.17
CA HIS A 131 -17.07 6.86 2.39
C HIS A 131 -16.97 7.96 1.34
N ASP A 132 -15.80 8.13 0.72
CA ASP A 132 -15.54 9.21 -0.25
C ASP A 132 -15.67 8.76 -1.72
N PHE A 133 -16.37 7.64 -1.99
CA PHE A 133 -16.54 7.17 -3.37
C PHE A 133 -17.70 7.91 -4.04
N SER A 134 -17.37 8.89 -4.89
CA SER A 134 -18.33 9.60 -5.76
C SER A 134 -17.70 9.88 -7.12
N MET A 135 -18.45 9.59 -8.19
CA MET A 135 -18.03 9.79 -9.57
C MET A 135 -18.95 10.80 -10.24
N ILE A 136 -18.49 12.05 -10.39
CA ILE A 136 -19.26 13.09 -11.06
C ILE A 136 -18.74 13.26 -12.49
N SER A 137 -19.58 13.06 -13.51
CA SER A 137 -19.17 13.26 -14.90
C SER A 137 -18.71 14.70 -15.13
N VAL A 138 -17.53 14.88 -15.72
CA VAL A 138 -17.04 16.23 -16.08
C VAL A 138 -17.90 16.84 -17.18
N THR A 139 -18.36 16.01 -18.13
CA THR A 139 -19.13 16.48 -19.30
C THR A 139 -20.58 16.80 -18.97
N THR A 140 -21.27 15.95 -18.18
CA THR A 140 -22.70 16.14 -17.90
C THR A 140 -22.97 16.74 -16.52
N GLY A 141 -22.01 16.68 -15.60
CA GLY A 141 -22.21 17.06 -14.20
C GLY A 141 -23.05 16.07 -13.39
N GLU A 142 -23.43 14.93 -13.97
CA GLU A 142 -24.26 13.92 -13.32
C GLU A 142 -23.43 13.02 -12.41
N ASP A 143 -24.04 12.57 -11.30
CA ASP A 143 -23.46 11.55 -10.43
C ASP A 143 -23.69 10.16 -11.03
N LEU A 144 -22.62 9.51 -11.47
CA LEU A 144 -22.63 8.19 -12.11
C LEU A 144 -22.33 7.05 -11.12
N THR A 145 -22.21 7.36 -9.83
CA THR A 145 -21.74 6.41 -8.81
C THR A 145 -22.61 5.16 -8.74
N GLU A 146 -23.93 5.33 -8.58
CA GLU A 146 -24.85 4.20 -8.44
C GLU A 146 -24.92 3.38 -9.73
N ASP A 147 -24.98 4.06 -10.88
CA ASP A 147 -25.04 3.44 -12.21
C ASP A 147 -23.81 2.61 -12.54
N VAL A 148 -22.64 3.02 -12.06
CA VAL A 148 -21.37 2.28 -12.25
C VAL A 148 -21.25 1.13 -11.26
N LEU A 149 -21.63 1.33 -10.00
CA LEU A 149 -21.50 0.33 -8.95
C LEU A 149 -22.55 -0.78 -9.01
N THR A 150 -23.70 -0.54 -9.64
CA THR A 150 -24.77 -1.54 -9.81
C THR A 150 -24.75 -2.22 -11.18
N ASP A 151 -23.87 -1.80 -12.09
CA ASP A 151 -23.76 -2.38 -13.43
C ASP A 151 -23.34 -3.85 -13.37
N VAL A 152 -24.12 -4.71 -14.03
CA VAL A 152 -23.81 -6.14 -14.18
C VAL A 152 -22.68 -6.40 -15.19
N GLY A 153 -22.40 -5.43 -16.06
CA GLY A 153 -21.32 -5.42 -17.02
C GLY A 153 -19.96 -5.11 -16.40
N TYR A 154 -18.93 -5.16 -17.25
CA TYR A 154 -17.58 -4.78 -16.86
C TYR A 154 -17.41 -3.27 -17.00
N THR A 155 -16.77 -2.66 -16.01
CA THR A 155 -16.36 -1.27 -16.04
C THR A 155 -14.87 -1.17 -15.74
N PHE A 156 -14.14 -0.54 -16.66
CA PHE A 156 -12.78 -0.10 -16.43
C PHE A 156 -12.78 1.30 -15.81
N LEU A 157 -11.99 1.46 -14.74
CA LEU A 157 -11.76 2.73 -14.08
C LEU A 157 -10.26 3.03 -14.17
N LEU A 158 -9.89 4.01 -15.00
CA LEU A 158 -8.55 4.56 -15.04
C LEU A 158 -8.44 5.60 -13.92
N VAL A 159 -7.61 5.33 -12.92
CA VAL A 159 -7.45 6.20 -11.74
C VAL A 159 -6.21 7.05 -11.94
N ALA A 160 -6.40 8.34 -12.20
CA ALA A 160 -5.35 9.33 -12.34
C ALA A 160 -5.59 10.46 -11.32
N HIS A 161 -5.06 10.32 -10.10
CA HIS A 161 -5.40 11.21 -8.98
C HIS A 161 -5.17 12.69 -9.31
N ARG A 162 -4.02 12.99 -9.93
CA ARG A 162 -3.63 14.28 -10.48
C ARG A 162 -3.14 14.01 -11.89
N ILE A 163 -3.91 14.40 -12.89
CA ILE A 163 -3.64 14.06 -14.28
C ILE A 163 -2.39 14.77 -14.83
N GLU A 164 -2.08 15.95 -14.31
CA GLU A 164 -0.87 16.71 -14.60
C GLU A 164 0.41 16.05 -14.06
N GLU A 165 0.27 15.13 -13.10
CA GLU A 165 1.37 14.33 -12.53
C GLU A 165 1.33 12.88 -13.01
N ALA A 166 0.42 12.53 -13.93
CA ALA A 166 0.26 11.17 -14.42
C ALA A 166 1.37 10.81 -15.41
N ASP A 167 1.90 9.59 -15.28
CA ASP A 167 2.88 9.06 -16.24
C ASP A 167 2.24 8.87 -17.62
N ASP A 168 2.88 9.42 -18.63
CA ASP A 168 2.44 9.43 -20.03
C ASP A 168 3.11 8.34 -20.89
N SER A 169 3.97 7.50 -20.31
CA SER A 169 4.75 6.51 -21.06
C SER A 169 3.90 5.42 -21.70
N ASN A 170 2.76 5.06 -21.09
CA ASN A 170 1.90 3.95 -21.50
C ASN A 170 0.52 4.42 -22.00
N ILE A 171 0.42 5.63 -22.56
CA ILE A 171 -0.84 6.18 -23.08
C ILE A 171 -1.43 5.33 -24.21
N ASP A 172 -0.60 4.89 -25.15
CA ASP A 172 -1.07 4.13 -26.32
C ASP A 172 -1.85 2.89 -25.88
N LEU A 173 -1.30 2.19 -24.89
CA LEU A 173 -1.91 1.02 -24.26
C LEU A 173 -3.23 1.35 -23.54
N ILE A 174 -3.32 2.50 -22.88
CA ILE A 174 -4.57 2.95 -22.25
C ILE A 174 -5.64 3.23 -23.32
N ASN A 175 -5.27 3.86 -24.42
CA ASN A 175 -6.18 4.14 -25.54
C ASN A 175 -6.65 2.83 -26.20
N GLU A 176 -5.76 1.85 -26.39
CA GLU A 176 -6.13 0.52 -26.89
C GLU A 176 -7.16 -0.18 -25.98
N ILE A 177 -7.03 -0.07 -24.66
CA ILE A 177 -8.02 -0.61 -23.72
C ILE A 177 -9.36 0.12 -23.85
N TYR A 178 -9.33 1.42 -24.08
CA TYR A 178 -10.55 2.18 -24.33
C TYR A 178 -11.23 1.70 -25.62
N ASP A 179 -10.49 1.52 -26.71
CA ASP A 179 -11.00 0.99 -27.98
C ASP A 179 -11.60 -0.41 -27.80
N TYR A 180 -10.89 -1.31 -27.10
CA TYR A 180 -11.38 -2.62 -26.72
C TYR A 180 -12.68 -2.54 -25.91
N SER A 181 -12.78 -1.57 -25.00
CA SER A 181 -13.98 -1.34 -24.19
C SER A 181 -15.16 -0.89 -25.06
N VAL A 182 -14.92 0.01 -26.02
CA VAL A 182 -15.93 0.47 -26.97
C VAL A 182 -16.41 -0.69 -27.86
N GLU A 183 -15.48 -1.48 -28.42
CA GLU A 183 -15.79 -2.64 -29.28
C GLU A 183 -16.71 -3.65 -28.57
N HIS A 184 -16.41 -3.95 -27.31
CA HIS A 184 -17.15 -4.94 -26.53
C HIS A 184 -18.27 -4.36 -25.66
N LYS A 185 -18.50 -3.04 -25.73
CA LYS A 185 -19.53 -2.31 -24.97
C LYS A 185 -19.35 -2.40 -23.46
N TYR A 186 -18.10 -2.35 -23.01
CA TYR A 186 -17.74 -2.17 -21.62
C TYR A 186 -17.67 -0.69 -21.29
N LYS A 187 -18.05 -0.32 -20.07
CA LYS A 187 -17.91 1.06 -19.60
C LYS A 187 -16.43 1.34 -19.30
N PHE A 188 -15.98 2.55 -19.61
CA PHE A 188 -14.64 3.01 -19.29
C PHE A 188 -14.74 4.45 -18.80
N TYR A 189 -14.13 4.77 -17.66
CA TYR A 189 -14.06 6.14 -17.14
C TYR A 189 -12.67 6.43 -16.58
N CYS A 190 -12.17 7.64 -16.84
CA CYS A 190 -11.00 8.17 -16.15
C CYS A 190 -11.44 9.00 -14.92
N LEU A 191 -10.95 8.64 -13.74
CA LEU A 191 -11.25 9.32 -12.48
C LEU A 191 -10.07 10.22 -12.10
N THR A 192 -10.35 11.50 -11.84
CA THR A 192 -9.33 12.46 -11.46
C THR A 192 -9.85 13.52 -10.50
N SER A 193 -8.95 14.12 -9.72
CA SER A 193 -9.24 15.30 -8.88
C SER A 193 -8.73 16.60 -9.51
N SER A 194 -8.19 16.52 -10.73
CA SER A 194 -7.61 17.65 -11.45
C SER A 194 -8.67 18.54 -12.08
N PRO A 195 -8.44 19.86 -12.17
CA PRO A 195 -9.36 20.77 -12.85
C PRO A 195 -9.56 20.41 -14.33
N GLU A 196 -10.69 20.83 -14.91
CA GLU A 196 -11.05 20.59 -16.32
C GLU A 196 -9.99 21.11 -17.30
N GLU A 197 -9.33 22.23 -16.98
CA GLU A 197 -8.21 22.75 -17.78
C GLU A 197 -7.06 21.73 -17.94
N GLN A 198 -6.71 21.01 -16.86
CA GLN A 198 -5.67 19.98 -16.90
C GLN A 198 -6.14 18.73 -17.64
N ILE A 199 -7.44 18.44 -17.59
CA ILE A 199 -8.05 17.35 -18.36
C ILE A 199 -7.96 17.64 -19.85
N GLU A 200 -8.28 18.86 -20.31
CA GLU A 200 -8.16 19.21 -21.72
C GLU A 200 -6.71 19.19 -22.20
N LEU A 201 -5.76 19.70 -21.39
CA LEU A 201 -4.33 19.59 -21.70
C LEU A 201 -3.87 18.13 -21.83
N TRP A 202 -4.37 17.25 -20.96
CA TRP A 202 -4.10 15.82 -21.07
C TRP A 202 -4.69 15.25 -22.35
N LYS A 203 -5.93 15.56 -22.70
CA LYS A 203 -6.57 15.09 -23.95
C LYS A 203 -5.79 15.54 -25.18
N ASP A 204 -5.37 16.79 -25.23
CA ASP A 204 -4.55 17.34 -26.32
C ASP A 204 -3.19 16.63 -26.44
N LYS A 205 -2.57 16.30 -25.31
CA LYS A 205 -1.26 15.63 -25.26
C LYS A 205 -1.34 14.15 -25.63
N THR A 206 -2.39 13.48 -25.19
CA THR A 206 -2.48 12.00 -25.15
C THR A 206 -3.42 11.43 -26.21
N GLY A 207 -4.25 12.25 -26.84
CA GLY A 207 -5.33 11.79 -27.71
C GLY A 207 -6.44 11.05 -26.95
N ALA A 208 -6.56 11.25 -25.64
CA ALA A 208 -7.56 10.58 -24.82
C ALA A 208 -9.00 10.93 -25.24
N GLU A 209 -9.74 9.93 -25.72
CA GLU A 209 -11.15 10.05 -26.09
C GLU A 209 -12.12 9.51 -25.02
N TYR A 210 -11.58 8.91 -23.96
CA TYR A 210 -12.39 8.35 -22.87
C TYR A 210 -13.06 9.44 -22.01
N PRO A 211 -14.24 9.15 -21.43
CA PRO A 211 -14.94 10.09 -20.57
C PRO A 211 -14.26 10.24 -19.20
N PHE A 212 -14.28 11.47 -18.67
CA PHE A 212 -13.67 11.82 -17.38
C PHE A 212 -14.73 12.05 -16.29
N CYS A 213 -14.40 11.65 -15.06
CA CYS A 213 -15.18 11.90 -13.87
C CYS A 213 -14.32 12.56 -12.78
N GLN A 214 -14.89 13.55 -12.10
CA GLN A 214 -14.35 14.16 -10.90
C GLN A 214 -14.56 13.26 -9.68
N MET A 215 -13.54 13.18 -8.85
CA MET A 215 -13.52 12.45 -7.60
C MET A 215 -12.47 13.03 -6.63
N ASP A 216 -12.63 12.79 -5.33
CA ASP A 216 -11.69 13.25 -4.30
C ASP A 216 -10.28 12.63 -4.42
N ASP A 217 -9.24 13.45 -4.24
CA ASP A 217 -7.82 13.07 -4.37
C ASP A 217 -7.40 11.98 -3.37
N ILE A 218 -7.89 12.07 -2.13
CA ILE A 218 -7.57 11.09 -1.07
C ILE A 218 -8.25 9.76 -1.40
N ALA A 219 -9.49 9.79 -1.88
CA ALA A 219 -10.19 8.61 -2.34
C ALA A 219 -9.43 7.91 -3.49
N LEU A 220 -9.01 8.67 -4.52
CA LEU A 220 -8.25 8.14 -5.66
C LEU A 220 -6.92 7.50 -5.24
N LYS A 221 -6.15 8.19 -4.39
CA LYS A 221 -4.89 7.65 -3.79
C LYS A 221 -5.13 6.42 -2.92
N THR A 222 -6.34 6.27 -2.39
CA THR A 222 -6.75 5.08 -1.62
C THR A 222 -7.18 3.94 -2.54
N MET A 223 -7.76 4.23 -3.70
CA MET A 223 -8.11 3.26 -4.72
C MET A 223 -6.86 2.62 -5.34
N VAL A 224 -5.95 3.42 -5.90
CA VAL A 224 -4.77 2.93 -6.62
C VAL A 224 -3.55 3.77 -6.22
N ARG A 225 -2.36 3.15 -6.11
CA ARG A 225 -1.13 3.85 -5.72
C ARG A 225 -0.35 4.44 -6.89
N SER A 226 -0.51 3.83 -8.07
CA SER A 226 0.09 4.28 -9.33
C SER A 226 -0.79 5.37 -9.94
N ASN A 227 -0.18 6.24 -10.75
CA ASN A 227 -0.79 7.41 -11.38
C ASN A 227 -0.27 7.54 -12.83
N PRO A 228 -1.01 7.07 -13.84
CA PRO A 228 -2.34 6.48 -13.74
C PRO A 228 -2.29 5.00 -13.34
N GLY A 229 -3.39 4.45 -12.82
CA GLY A 229 -3.53 3.01 -12.61
C GLY A 229 -4.90 2.50 -12.97
N LEU A 230 -4.99 1.27 -13.46
CA LEU A 230 -6.25 0.70 -13.99
C LEU A 230 -6.92 -0.20 -12.96
N MET A 231 -8.24 -0.12 -12.86
CA MET A 231 -9.07 -1.01 -12.05
C MET A 231 -10.20 -1.58 -12.90
N LEU A 232 -10.44 -2.88 -12.79
CA LEU A 232 -11.59 -3.54 -13.40
C LEU A 232 -12.61 -3.90 -12.32
N ILE A 233 -13.85 -3.45 -12.50
CA ILE A 233 -14.96 -3.76 -11.61
C ILE A 233 -16.12 -4.42 -12.37
N LYS A 234 -16.92 -5.20 -11.65
CA LYS A 234 -18.18 -5.79 -12.13
C LYS A 234 -19.17 -5.90 -10.98
N ASN A 235 -20.37 -5.36 -11.13
CA ASN A 235 -21.39 -5.30 -10.07
C ASN A 235 -20.82 -4.80 -8.73
N GLY A 236 -20.10 -3.68 -8.81
CA GLY A 236 -19.43 -3.03 -7.69
C GLY A 236 -18.24 -3.79 -7.10
N THR A 237 -17.91 -4.98 -7.60
CA THR A 237 -16.83 -5.83 -7.08
C THR A 237 -15.55 -5.60 -7.86
N ILE A 238 -14.45 -5.35 -7.16
CA ILE A 238 -13.13 -5.16 -7.75
C ILE A 238 -12.58 -6.51 -8.18
N LEU A 239 -12.47 -6.73 -9.49
CA LEU A 239 -11.98 -7.99 -10.05
C LEU A 239 -10.46 -8.02 -10.13
N ASN A 240 -9.85 -6.91 -10.57
CA ASN A 240 -8.41 -6.81 -10.72
C ASN A 240 -7.95 -5.34 -10.76
N LYS A 241 -6.65 -5.13 -10.56
CA LYS A 241 -5.99 -3.81 -10.51
C LYS A 241 -4.59 -3.90 -11.09
N TRP A 242 -4.16 -2.84 -11.77
CA TRP A 242 -2.86 -2.72 -12.40
C TRP A 242 -2.25 -1.34 -12.12
N SER A 243 -0.94 -1.29 -12.02
CA SER A 243 -0.20 -0.03 -12.18
C SER A 243 -0.05 0.27 -13.66
N ASP A 244 0.19 1.53 -14.01
CA ASP A 244 0.72 1.98 -15.31
C ASP A 244 1.66 0.97 -16.00
N GLU A 245 2.70 0.49 -15.29
CA GLU A 245 3.72 -0.39 -15.85
C GLU A 245 3.23 -1.82 -16.15
N ASN A 246 2.07 -2.21 -15.62
CA ASN A 246 1.54 -3.57 -15.73
C ASN A 246 0.14 -3.60 -16.35
N ILE A 247 -0.25 -2.55 -17.08
CA ILE A 247 -1.53 -2.49 -17.78
C ILE A 247 -1.59 -3.65 -18.81
N PRO A 248 -2.72 -4.35 -18.96
CA PRO A 248 -2.84 -5.44 -19.92
C PRO A 248 -2.82 -4.93 -21.36
N ASP A 249 -2.14 -5.65 -22.24
CA ASP A 249 -2.02 -5.35 -23.66
C ASP A 249 -3.03 -6.10 -24.55
N GLU A 250 -3.04 -5.73 -25.83
CA GLU A 250 -3.84 -6.36 -26.88
C GLU A 250 -3.62 -7.88 -26.99
N TYR A 251 -2.43 -8.38 -26.62
CA TYR A 251 -2.13 -9.81 -26.65
C TYR A 251 -2.81 -10.58 -25.53
N VAL A 252 -3.14 -9.90 -24.42
CA VAL A 252 -3.93 -10.46 -23.32
C VAL A 252 -5.43 -10.24 -23.55
N LEU A 253 -5.82 -9.11 -24.14
CA LEU A 253 -7.21 -8.72 -24.39
C LEU A 253 -7.76 -9.23 -25.75
N THR A 254 -7.59 -10.53 -25.99
CA THR A 254 -7.89 -11.15 -27.31
C THR A 254 -9.36 -11.55 -27.54
N ASP A 255 -10.17 -11.62 -26.49
CA ASP A 255 -11.61 -11.96 -26.56
C ASP A 255 -12.34 -11.23 -25.43
N LYS A 256 -13.65 -11.41 -25.32
CA LYS A 256 -14.48 -10.87 -24.25
C LYS A 256 -13.99 -11.27 -22.87
N LEU A 257 -14.08 -10.34 -21.92
CA LEU A 257 -13.64 -10.51 -20.54
C LEU A 257 -14.24 -11.73 -19.83
N ASP A 258 -15.48 -12.14 -20.16
CA ASP A 258 -16.11 -13.32 -19.56
C ASP A 258 -15.36 -14.63 -19.88
N LYS A 259 -14.62 -14.67 -20.98
CA LYS A 259 -13.84 -15.85 -21.40
C LYS A 259 -12.39 -15.78 -20.95
N LEU A 260 -11.87 -14.58 -20.75
CA LEU A 260 -10.50 -14.35 -20.31
C LEU A 260 -10.38 -14.54 -18.80
N ASP A 261 -9.22 -15.01 -18.35
CA ASP A 261 -8.92 -15.05 -16.91
C ASP A 261 -8.82 -13.65 -16.30
N LEU A 262 -8.55 -12.64 -17.14
CA LEU A 262 -8.49 -11.24 -16.74
C LEU A 262 -9.84 -10.70 -16.24
N GLY A 263 -10.94 -11.17 -16.82
CA GLY A 263 -12.30 -10.80 -16.42
C GLY A 263 -12.85 -11.63 -15.26
N LYS A 264 -12.06 -12.53 -14.68
CA LYS A 264 -12.37 -13.22 -13.42
C LYS A 264 -11.67 -12.49 -12.28
N GLN A 265 -12.22 -12.62 -11.07
CA GLN A 265 -11.55 -12.08 -9.89
C GLN A 265 -10.18 -12.75 -9.72
N LYS A 266 -9.11 -11.94 -9.72
CA LYS A 266 -7.75 -12.43 -9.49
C LYS A 266 -7.69 -13.07 -8.09
N PRO A 267 -7.25 -14.34 -7.96
CA PRO A 267 -7.17 -14.99 -6.67
C PRO A 267 -5.98 -14.42 -5.88
N VAL A 268 -6.26 -13.48 -4.98
CA VAL A 268 -5.26 -12.88 -4.08
C VAL A 268 -5.40 -13.50 -2.69
N SER A 269 -4.29 -13.94 -2.11
CA SER A 269 -4.25 -14.45 -0.73
C SER A 269 -3.04 -13.90 -0.01
N ASP A 270 -3.28 -13.03 0.98
CA ASP A 270 -2.24 -12.35 1.74
C ASP A 270 -1.26 -13.34 2.37
N ALA A 271 -1.76 -14.42 2.97
CA ALA A 271 -0.94 -15.47 3.58
C ALA A 271 -0.04 -16.17 2.55
N ARG A 272 -0.55 -16.43 1.34
CA ARG A 272 0.22 -17.06 0.27
C ARG A 272 1.29 -16.09 -0.25
N THR A 273 0.96 -14.82 -0.46
CA THR A 273 1.92 -13.79 -0.88
C THR A 273 3.02 -13.62 0.14
N ILE A 274 2.69 -13.50 1.44
CA ILE A 274 3.66 -13.44 2.54
C ILE A 274 4.54 -14.69 2.55
N GLY A 275 3.93 -15.87 2.37
CA GLY A 275 4.66 -17.13 2.27
C GLY A 275 5.70 -17.13 1.15
N TYR A 276 5.33 -16.68 -0.05
CA TYR A 276 6.26 -16.60 -1.19
C TYR A 276 7.40 -15.61 -0.96
N VAL A 277 7.09 -14.40 -0.48
CA VAL A 277 8.09 -13.39 -0.13
C VAL A 277 9.06 -13.95 0.92
N PHE A 278 8.54 -14.60 1.96
CA PHE A 278 9.38 -15.20 2.99
C PHE A 278 10.23 -16.36 2.46
N LEU A 279 9.66 -17.24 1.63
CA LEU A 279 10.39 -18.34 1.01
C LEU A 279 11.51 -17.85 0.10
N TRP A 280 11.25 -16.81 -0.70
CA TRP A 280 12.25 -16.19 -1.57
C TRP A 280 13.43 -15.61 -0.81
N PHE A 281 13.22 -15.16 0.43
CA PHE A 281 14.29 -14.72 1.31
C PHE A 281 15.01 -15.88 2.00
N ILE A 282 14.26 -16.83 2.57
CA ILE A 282 14.81 -17.87 3.45
C ILE A 282 15.51 -18.99 2.68
N VAL A 283 14.98 -19.43 1.54
CA VAL A 283 15.54 -20.57 0.80
C VAL A 283 16.99 -20.29 0.35
N PRO A 284 17.31 -19.15 -0.30
CA PRO A 284 18.70 -18.83 -0.64
C PRO A 284 19.60 -18.69 0.59
N LEU A 285 19.07 -18.10 1.68
CA LEU A 285 19.81 -17.95 2.93
C LEU A 285 20.17 -19.30 3.57
N LEU A 286 19.24 -20.26 3.55
CA LEU A 286 19.48 -21.63 4.03
C LEU A 286 20.52 -22.37 3.17
N LEU A 287 20.55 -22.11 1.86
CA LEU A 287 21.60 -22.66 0.99
C LEU A 287 22.98 -22.11 1.37
N VAL A 288 23.10 -20.78 1.55
CA VAL A 288 24.35 -20.14 1.98
C VAL A 288 24.80 -20.68 3.35
N LEU A 289 23.88 -20.82 4.30
CA LEU A 289 24.13 -21.42 5.61
C LEU A 289 24.62 -22.87 5.51
N SER A 290 24.01 -23.67 4.61
CA SER A 290 24.39 -25.06 4.40
C SER A 290 25.83 -25.16 3.87
N VAL A 291 26.20 -24.30 2.92
CA VAL A 291 27.58 -24.20 2.40
C VAL A 291 28.55 -23.78 3.50
N ASP A 292 28.19 -22.78 4.32
CA ASP A 292 29.03 -22.29 5.42
C ASP A 292 29.31 -23.40 6.45
N VAL A 293 28.27 -24.11 6.89
CA VAL A 293 28.39 -25.17 7.88
C VAL A 293 29.16 -26.38 7.35
N LEU A 294 28.90 -26.79 6.10
CA LEU A 294 29.49 -28.00 5.53
C LEU A 294 30.93 -27.81 5.05
N ILE A 295 31.26 -26.65 4.49
CA ILE A 295 32.56 -26.43 3.83
C ILE A 295 33.47 -25.56 4.69
N VAL A 296 33.03 -24.34 5.00
CA VAL A 296 33.87 -23.32 5.65
C VAL A 296 34.19 -23.75 7.09
N ARG A 297 33.16 -24.11 7.85
CA ARG A 297 33.32 -24.51 9.26
C ARG A 297 34.09 -25.82 9.42
N ARG A 298 33.92 -26.79 8.51
CA ARG A 298 34.69 -28.04 8.50
C ARG A 298 36.16 -27.79 8.16
N SER A 299 36.44 -26.98 7.14
CA SER A 299 37.80 -26.58 6.77
C SER A 299 38.51 -25.87 7.94
N ASP A 300 37.85 -24.91 8.58
CA ASP A 300 38.45 -24.16 9.68
C ASP A 300 38.74 -25.04 10.90
N ARG A 301 37.86 -26.01 11.22
CA ARG A 301 38.14 -27.03 12.24
C ARG A 301 39.33 -27.91 11.88
N ARG A 302 39.45 -28.34 10.61
CA ARG A 302 40.57 -29.17 10.14
C ARG A 302 41.91 -28.41 10.22
N LYS A 303 41.94 -27.13 9.79
CA LYS A 303 43.13 -26.27 9.90
C LYS A 303 43.52 -26.01 11.35
N ALA A 304 42.55 -25.77 12.23
CA ALA A 304 42.80 -25.60 13.67
C ALA A 304 43.37 -26.87 14.33
N GLY A 305 42.88 -28.07 13.93
CA GLY A 305 43.40 -29.35 14.39
C GLY A 305 44.85 -29.61 13.95
N LEU A 306 45.16 -29.35 12.67
CA LEU A 306 46.53 -29.47 12.13
C LEU A 306 47.50 -28.51 12.82
N LYS A 307 47.08 -27.27 13.09
CA LYS A 307 47.92 -26.29 13.80
C LYS A 307 48.22 -26.72 15.24
N LYS A 308 47.24 -27.31 15.94
CA LYS A 308 47.46 -27.88 17.28
C LYS A 308 48.42 -29.06 17.30
N LEU A 309 48.41 -29.92 16.27
CA LEU A 309 49.38 -31.03 16.16
C LEU A 309 50.81 -30.52 15.89
N GLY A 310 50.96 -29.46 15.08
CA GLY A 310 52.27 -28.87 14.78
C GLY A 310 52.93 -28.14 15.96
N ASP A 311 52.13 -27.49 16.81
CA ASP A 311 52.61 -26.78 18.02
C ASP A 311 52.96 -27.74 19.19
N SER A 312 52.57 -29.02 19.08
CA SER A 312 52.88 -30.08 20.05
C SER A 312 54.08 -30.96 19.66
N GLY A 313 54.79 -30.64 18.57
CA GLY A 313 56.07 -31.27 18.22
C GLY A 313 57.18 -30.88 19.21
N PRO A 314 58.18 -31.74 19.48
CA PRO A 314 59.16 -31.48 20.52
C PRO A 314 59.93 -30.19 20.22
N ARG A 315 59.96 -29.25 21.19
CA ARG A 315 60.93 -28.15 21.18
C ARG A 315 62.29 -28.81 21.33
N GLU A 316 63.13 -28.70 20.31
CA GLU A 316 64.53 -29.06 20.41
C GLU A 316 65.13 -28.29 21.60
N GLU A 317 65.56 -29.05 22.61
CA GLU A 317 66.37 -28.53 23.71
C GLU A 317 67.65 -27.96 23.09
N GLU A 318 67.81 -26.63 23.15
CA GLU A 318 69.10 -25.96 22.98
C GLU A 318 70.07 -26.60 23.97
N LYS A 319 70.99 -27.42 23.46
CA LYS A 319 72.18 -27.82 24.20
C LYS A 319 73.09 -26.61 24.31
N GLU A 320 73.18 -26.06 25.52
CA GLU A 320 74.31 -25.25 25.95
C GLU A 320 75.58 -26.10 25.86
N ASP A 321 76.57 -25.62 25.12
CA ASP A 321 78.00 -25.90 25.29
C ASP A 321 78.80 -24.62 25.01
#